data_AF-A0A3L7QA18-F1
#
_entry.id   AF-A0A3L7QA18-F1
#
_cell.length_a   1.000
_cell.length_b   1.000
_cell.length_c   1.000
_cell.angle_alpha   90.00
_cell.angle_beta   90.00
_cell.angle_gamma   90.00
#
_symmetry.space_group_name_H-M   'P 1'
#
loop_
_entity.id
_entity.type
_entity.pdbx_description
1 polymer ?
#
loop_
_entity_poly.entity_id
_entity_poly.type
_entity_poly.pdbx_seq_one_letter_code
_entity_poly.pdbx_strand_id
1 'polypeptide(L)'
;MFERGASSPMTTRPADSRFCTRQSTTPSPLTHSRSCEPATCWLAKPTTPRCTPPSLEKLMLTTLTRVQSVEIQVRKTTTQTVVPMIYIAAAFSEPDPVANTKHAIRIADALLKAGFTPLVPHLTMLWDIVSPKSYEEWLDYDRELLARCDAVLRVPGYSVGATRETKFAKWLDIPVIRPSSASPEDCVRAALNWQVFG
;
A
#
# COMPACT_ATOMS: atom_id res chain seq x y z
N MET A 1 -1.56 14.56 -60.09
CA MET A 1 -0.98 13.22 -60.37
C MET A 1 -1.17 12.40 -59.11
N PHE A 2 -2.40 12.06 -58.71
CA PHE A 2 -3.21 10.91 -59.13
C PHE A 2 -2.40 9.61 -59.32
N GLU A 3 -2.44 8.74 -58.31
CA GLU A 3 -2.73 7.29 -58.39
C GLU A 3 -2.97 6.78 -56.94
N ARG A 4 -4.20 6.37 -56.59
CA ARG A 4 -4.73 4.98 -56.59
C ARG A 4 -3.80 4.03 -55.81
N GLY A 5 -4.19 3.40 -54.70
CA GLY A 5 -5.48 2.89 -54.26
C GLY A 5 -5.38 1.37 -54.13
N ALA A 6 -5.52 0.81 -52.93
CA ALA A 6 -5.85 -0.61 -52.71
C ALA A 6 -6.28 -0.84 -51.26
N SER A 7 -7.59 -0.75 -51.07
CA SER A 7 -8.35 -1.21 -49.92
C SER A 7 -8.47 -2.75 -49.97
N SER A 8 -8.46 -3.42 -48.83
CA SER A 8 -8.93 -4.82 -48.71
C SER A 8 -9.45 -5.10 -47.29
N PRO A 9 -10.35 -6.08 -47.15
CA PRO A 9 -11.65 -5.84 -46.52
C PRO A 9 -11.78 -6.31 -45.07
N MET A 10 -12.70 -5.61 -44.41
CA MET A 10 -13.25 -5.82 -43.08
C MET A 10 -14.12 -7.09 -43.05
N THR A 11 -13.68 -8.13 -42.37
CA THR A 11 -14.49 -9.34 -42.10
C THR A 11 -15.34 -9.12 -40.86
N THR A 12 -16.65 -8.99 -41.10
CA THR A 12 -17.71 -8.95 -40.10
C THR A 12 -17.88 -10.32 -39.43
N ARG A 13 -17.71 -10.39 -38.10
CA ARG A 13 -18.18 -11.51 -37.28
C ARG A 13 -19.65 -11.29 -36.89
N PRO A 14 -20.53 -12.29 -37.00
CA PRO A 14 -21.89 -12.19 -36.49
C PRO A 14 -21.90 -12.25 -34.95
N ALA A 15 -22.64 -11.32 -34.34
CA ALA A 15 -23.00 -11.34 -32.94
C ALA A 15 -24.12 -12.37 -32.72
N ASP A 16 -23.80 -13.47 -32.06
CA ASP A 16 -24.77 -14.49 -31.69
C ASP A 16 -25.43 -14.08 -30.35
N SER A 17 -26.65 -13.56 -30.46
CA SER A 17 -27.52 -13.21 -29.36
C SER A 17 -28.09 -14.48 -28.71
N ARG A 18 -27.69 -14.78 -27.47
CA ARG A 18 -28.42 -15.74 -26.63
C ARG A 18 -28.76 -15.15 -25.28
N PHE A 19 -30.02 -14.74 -25.22
CA PHE A 19 -31.00 -15.17 -24.22
C PHE A 19 -30.61 -14.99 -22.75
N CYS A 20 -31.03 -13.84 -22.24
CA CYS A 20 -31.37 -13.61 -20.85
C CYS A 20 -32.58 -14.49 -20.47
N THR A 21 -32.42 -15.38 -19.49
CA THR A 21 -33.54 -15.89 -18.69
C THR A 21 -33.05 -16.35 -17.32
N ARG A 22 -33.62 -15.73 -16.26
CA ARG A 22 -34.04 -16.32 -14.97
C ARG A 22 -32.92 -16.98 -14.11
N GLN A 23 -32.77 -16.72 -12.81
CA GLN A 23 -33.78 -16.63 -11.77
C GLN A 23 -33.25 -15.81 -10.58
N SER A 24 -34.12 -14.93 -10.09
CA SER A 24 -34.06 -14.31 -8.77
C SER A 24 -34.47 -15.31 -7.69
N THR A 25 -33.62 -15.59 -6.72
CA THR A 25 -33.99 -16.25 -5.47
C THR A 25 -33.84 -15.27 -4.31
N THR A 26 -34.97 -14.75 -3.87
CA THR A 26 -35.16 -14.05 -2.59
C THR A 26 -35.14 -15.05 -1.43
N PRO A 27 -34.45 -14.77 -0.31
CA PRO A 27 -34.80 -15.36 0.97
C PRO A 27 -35.79 -14.46 1.74
N SER A 28 -36.94 -15.03 2.09
CA SER A 28 -37.94 -14.44 2.99
C SER A 28 -37.43 -14.27 4.44
N PRO A 29 -37.98 -13.30 5.19
CA PRO A 29 -37.61 -13.02 6.57
C PRO A 29 -38.38 -13.93 7.54
N LEU A 30 -37.68 -14.60 8.45
CA LEU A 30 -38.30 -15.25 9.61
C LEU A 30 -38.32 -14.30 10.80
N THR A 31 -39.47 -13.69 10.99
CA THR A 31 -39.95 -13.11 12.25
C THR A 31 -40.20 -14.23 13.27
N HIS A 32 -39.60 -14.18 14.45
CA HIS A 32 -40.12 -14.84 15.65
C HIS A 32 -40.06 -13.89 16.85
N SER A 33 -41.23 -13.33 17.14
CA SER A 33 -41.60 -12.63 18.37
C SER A 33 -42.30 -13.61 19.31
N ARG A 34 -41.78 -13.81 20.53
CA ARG A 34 -42.51 -14.31 21.73
C ARG A 34 -41.71 -13.82 22.96
N SER A 35 -42.17 -12.76 23.61
CA SER A 35 -43.16 -12.71 24.70
C SER A 35 -42.55 -12.98 26.08
N CYS A 36 -42.70 -11.97 26.94
CA CYS A 36 -42.39 -11.90 28.37
C CYS A 36 -42.99 -13.07 29.19
N GLU A 37 -42.37 -13.37 30.34
CA GLU A 37 -43.01 -13.22 31.67
C GLU A 37 -41.98 -13.35 32.83
N PRO A 38 -42.32 -12.89 34.06
CA PRO A 38 -41.39 -12.43 35.08
C PRO A 38 -41.32 -13.34 36.34
N ALA A 39 -40.23 -13.20 37.10
CA ALA A 39 -40.04 -13.55 38.53
C ALA A 39 -38.52 -13.52 38.79
N THR A 40 -37.92 -13.09 39.90
CA THR A 40 -38.37 -12.78 41.25
C THR A 40 -37.24 -12.03 41.95
N CYS A 41 -37.64 -11.15 42.86
CA CYS A 41 -36.88 -10.51 43.93
C CYS A 41 -35.82 -11.41 44.60
N TRP A 42 -34.59 -10.90 44.79
CA TRP A 42 -33.83 -11.06 46.04
C TRP A 42 -32.96 -9.82 46.27
N LEU A 43 -33.41 -8.98 47.20
CA LEU A 43 -32.61 -7.99 47.90
C LEU A 43 -31.58 -8.70 48.79
N ALA A 44 -30.30 -8.47 48.53
CA ALA A 44 -29.25 -8.62 49.53
C ALA A 44 -28.32 -7.40 49.44
N LYS A 45 -28.45 -6.49 50.42
CA LYS A 45 -27.52 -5.38 50.61
C LYS A 45 -26.24 -5.94 51.24
N PRO A 46 -25.05 -5.77 50.64
CA PRO A 46 -23.81 -6.02 51.34
C PRO A 46 -23.54 -4.86 52.31
N THR A 47 -23.53 -5.18 53.60
CA THR A 47 -23.00 -4.31 54.65
C THR A 47 -21.50 -4.17 54.47
N THR A 48 -21.04 -3.02 53.99
CA THR A 48 -19.61 -2.69 53.94
C THR A 48 -19.12 -2.30 55.35
N PRO A 49 -18.05 -2.92 55.88
CA PRO A 49 -17.39 -2.43 57.07
C PRO A 49 -16.72 -1.07 56.79
N ARG A 50 -16.93 -0.14 57.71
CA ARG A 50 -16.42 1.23 57.68
C ARG A 50 -14.91 1.19 57.99
N CYS A 51 -14.08 1.17 56.96
CA CYS A 51 -12.63 1.34 57.11
C CYS A 51 -12.32 2.80 57.46
N THR A 52 -11.82 3.04 58.66
CA THR A 52 -11.13 4.29 59.03
C THR A 52 -9.80 4.37 58.27
N PRO A 53 -9.49 5.48 57.60
CA PRO A 53 -8.18 5.66 56.98
C PRO A 53 -7.10 5.79 58.07
N PRO A 54 -5.97 5.07 57.98
CA PRO A 54 -4.81 5.39 58.80
C PRO A 54 -4.26 6.76 58.40
N SER A 55 -3.78 7.48 59.41
CA SER A 55 -3.26 8.85 59.36
C SER A 55 -2.31 9.10 58.20
N LEU A 56 -2.55 10.21 57.51
CA LEU A 56 -1.81 10.79 56.39
C LEU A 56 -0.46 11.42 56.81
N GLU A 57 0.31 10.78 57.69
CA GLU A 57 1.66 11.23 58.03
C GLU A 57 2.62 10.05 58.15
N LYS A 58 3.75 10.15 57.44
CA LYS A 58 4.87 9.18 57.33
C LYS A 58 4.67 8.01 56.36
N LEU A 59 4.83 8.30 55.07
CA LEU A 59 5.81 7.54 54.27
C LEU A 59 6.24 8.32 53.02
N MET A 60 6.81 9.51 53.23
CA MET A 60 7.70 10.15 52.25
C MET A 60 9.04 9.40 52.29
N LEU A 61 9.07 8.14 51.82
CA LEU A 61 10.34 7.46 51.55
C LEU A 61 10.59 7.52 50.06
N THR A 62 11.41 8.50 49.72
CA THR A 62 11.89 8.86 48.40
C THR A 62 12.56 7.65 47.75
N THR A 63 11.82 6.88 46.95
CA THR A 63 12.41 5.90 46.03
C THR A 63 13.02 6.68 44.87
N LEU A 64 14.22 7.23 45.07
CA LEU A 64 15.06 7.75 44.01
C LEU A 64 15.54 6.56 43.19
N THR A 65 14.75 6.16 42.20
CA THR A 65 15.17 5.22 41.17
C THR A 65 16.36 5.85 40.46
N ARG A 66 17.57 5.36 40.76
CA ARG A 66 18.81 5.74 40.11
C ARG A 66 18.70 5.40 38.62
N VAL A 67 18.34 6.38 37.80
CA VAL A 67 18.44 6.30 36.35
C VAL A 67 19.92 6.19 36.03
N GLN A 68 20.41 4.96 35.87
CA GLN A 68 21.72 4.75 35.29
C GLN A 68 21.62 5.20 33.84
N SER A 69 22.29 6.31 33.52
CA SER A 69 22.54 6.74 32.16
C SER A 69 23.29 5.61 31.47
N VAL A 70 22.58 4.83 30.64
CA VAL A 70 23.21 3.91 29.70
C VAL A 70 23.93 4.78 28.71
N GLU A 71 25.26 4.76 28.77
CA GLU A 71 26.10 5.35 27.73
C GLU A 71 25.77 4.62 26.43
N ILE A 72 24.94 5.23 25.58
CA ILE A 72 24.71 4.76 24.23
C ILE A 72 26.02 4.97 23.51
N GLN A 73 26.81 3.90 23.45
CA GLN A 73 28.01 3.86 22.64
C GLN A 73 27.58 4.00 21.18
N VAL A 74 27.60 5.23 20.68
CA VAL A 74 27.41 5.55 19.27
C VAL A 74 28.53 4.86 18.53
N ARG A 75 28.27 3.65 18.04
CA ARG A 75 29.14 2.98 17.09
C ARG A 75 29.28 3.92 15.89
N LYS A 76 30.43 4.58 15.77
CA LYS A 76 30.87 5.19 14.52
C LYS A 76 31.10 4.04 13.53
N THR A 77 30.03 3.62 12.88
CA THR A 77 30.09 2.57 11.87
C THR A 77 30.80 3.13 10.64
N THR A 78 31.86 2.42 10.25
CA THR A 78 32.54 2.49 8.95
C THR A 78 31.54 2.72 7.82
N THR A 79 31.85 3.66 6.91
CA THR A 79 31.12 4.08 5.70
C THR A 79 30.19 2.99 5.15
N GLN A 80 28.96 2.93 5.67
CA GLN A 80 27.98 1.96 5.25
C GLN A 80 27.38 2.49 3.95
N THR A 81 27.62 1.79 2.84
CA THR A 81 26.96 2.11 1.57
C THR A 81 25.46 1.90 1.77
N VAL A 82 24.72 3.00 1.87
CA VAL A 82 23.26 2.96 1.96
C VAL A 82 22.75 2.33 0.67
N VAL A 83 21.98 1.26 0.79
CA VAL A 83 21.37 0.59 -0.36
C VAL A 83 20.26 1.50 -0.89
N PRO A 84 20.30 1.94 -2.17
CA PRO A 84 19.28 2.85 -2.68
C PRO A 84 17.88 2.23 -2.67
N MET A 85 16.92 3.01 -2.21
CA MET A 85 15.50 2.71 -2.23
C MET A 85 14.85 3.27 -3.50
N ILE A 86 14.27 2.39 -4.31
CA ILE A 86 13.69 2.74 -5.61
C ILE A 86 12.18 2.56 -5.58
N TYR A 87 11.44 3.66 -5.75
CA TYR A 87 10.00 3.64 -5.93
C TYR A 87 9.62 3.13 -7.33
N ILE A 88 8.70 2.17 -7.45
CA ILE A 88 8.25 1.63 -8.75
C ILE A 88 6.96 2.33 -9.20
N ALA A 89 7.10 3.28 -10.13
CA ALA A 89 5.98 3.99 -10.75
C ALA A 89 5.54 3.28 -12.07
N ALA A 90 4.45 2.53 -12.01
CA ALA A 90 3.93 1.72 -13.12
C ALA A 90 2.40 1.84 -13.30
N ALA A 91 1.83 1.17 -14.31
CA ALA A 91 0.37 1.06 -14.42
C ALA A 91 -0.19 0.28 -13.23
N PHE A 92 -1.33 0.74 -12.68
CA PHE A 92 -2.09 0.02 -11.66
C PHE A 92 -3.46 -0.37 -12.21
N SER A 93 -4.32 0.60 -12.53
CA SER A 93 -5.74 0.33 -12.83
C SER A 93 -6.01 -0.46 -14.12
N GLU A 94 -5.42 -0.05 -15.24
CA GLU A 94 -5.73 -0.62 -16.57
C GLU A 94 -4.56 -1.48 -17.10
N PRO A 95 -4.82 -2.63 -17.74
CA PRO A 95 -6.13 -3.26 -17.98
C PRO A 95 -6.65 -4.11 -16.81
N ASP A 96 -5.78 -4.54 -15.89
CA ASP A 96 -6.16 -5.34 -14.72
C ASP A 96 -5.20 -5.05 -13.54
N PRO A 97 -5.70 -4.59 -12.37
CA PRO A 97 -4.88 -4.33 -11.19
C PRO A 97 -4.05 -5.52 -10.72
N VAL A 98 -4.58 -6.74 -10.82
CA VAL A 98 -3.88 -7.94 -10.35
C VAL A 98 -2.71 -8.29 -11.28
N ALA A 99 -2.93 -8.31 -12.59
CA ALA A 99 -1.88 -8.52 -13.58
C ALA A 99 -0.80 -7.45 -13.51
N ASN A 100 -1.18 -6.18 -13.33
CA ASN A 100 -0.25 -5.07 -13.18
C ASN A 100 0.58 -5.18 -11.89
N THR A 101 -0.06 -5.52 -10.77
CA THR A 101 0.63 -5.78 -9.49
C THR A 101 1.64 -6.92 -9.62
N LYS A 102 1.25 -8.03 -10.26
CA LYS A 102 2.14 -9.15 -10.55
C LYS A 102 3.34 -8.73 -11.39
N HIS A 103 3.14 -7.86 -12.37
CA HIS A 103 4.22 -7.34 -13.21
C HIS A 103 5.17 -6.43 -12.41
N ALA A 104 4.65 -5.51 -11.59
CA ALA A 104 5.44 -4.66 -10.71
C ALA A 104 6.29 -5.48 -9.72
N ILE A 105 5.71 -6.55 -9.13
CA ILE A 105 6.44 -7.47 -8.24
C ILE A 105 7.60 -8.16 -8.97
N ARG A 106 7.44 -8.56 -10.24
CA ARG A 106 8.54 -9.18 -11.01
C ARG A 106 9.71 -8.23 -11.24
N ILE A 107 9.41 -6.94 -11.50
CA ILE A 107 10.42 -5.90 -11.60
C ILE A 107 11.10 -5.69 -10.24
N ALA A 108 10.32 -5.61 -9.16
CA ALA A 108 10.83 -5.47 -7.81
C ALA A 108 11.75 -6.64 -7.41
N ASP A 109 11.35 -7.88 -7.66
CA ASP A 109 12.17 -9.07 -7.38
C ASP A 109 13.51 -9.03 -8.13
N ALA A 110 13.51 -8.57 -9.39
CA ALA A 110 14.74 -8.39 -10.16
C ALA A 110 15.64 -7.28 -9.59
N LEU A 111 15.06 -6.14 -9.20
CA LEU A 111 15.80 -5.05 -8.53
C LEU A 111 16.38 -5.49 -7.17
N LEU A 112 15.61 -6.23 -6.38
CA LEU A 112 16.04 -6.76 -5.10
C LEU A 112 17.25 -7.70 -5.27
N LYS A 113 17.19 -8.60 -6.27
CA LYS A 113 18.31 -9.49 -6.63
C LYS A 113 19.55 -8.72 -7.11
N ALA A 114 19.36 -7.54 -7.69
CA ALA A 114 20.44 -6.67 -8.14
C ALA A 114 21.03 -5.79 -7.01
N GLY A 115 20.53 -5.91 -5.78
CA GLY A 115 21.08 -5.20 -4.62
C GLY A 115 20.44 -3.83 -4.34
N PHE A 116 19.23 -3.57 -4.84
CA PHE A 116 18.43 -2.39 -4.50
C PHE A 116 17.36 -2.70 -3.46
N THR A 117 16.76 -1.66 -2.87
CA THR A 117 15.57 -1.77 -2.02
C THR A 117 14.33 -1.27 -2.78
N PRO A 118 13.58 -2.15 -3.48
CA PRO A 118 12.41 -1.72 -4.24
C PRO A 118 11.21 -1.43 -3.32
N LEU A 119 10.51 -0.34 -3.59
CA LEU A 119 9.21 -0.03 -3.00
C LEU A 119 8.11 -0.24 -4.07
N VAL A 120 7.14 -1.09 -3.75
CA VAL A 120 6.05 -1.50 -4.65
C VAL A 120 4.72 -0.92 -4.15
N PRO A 121 4.28 0.25 -4.63
CA PRO A 121 3.02 0.86 -4.19
C PRO A 121 1.81 -0.04 -4.49
N HIS A 122 1.86 -0.87 -5.54
CA HIS A 122 0.79 -1.81 -5.92
C HIS A 122 0.37 -2.78 -4.81
N LEU A 123 1.24 -3.05 -3.83
CA LEU A 123 0.91 -3.94 -2.73
C LEU A 123 -0.15 -3.36 -1.78
N THR A 124 -0.39 -2.04 -1.81
CA THR A 124 -1.47 -1.38 -1.06
C THR A 124 -2.85 -1.86 -1.49
N MET A 125 -3.00 -2.47 -2.68
CA MET A 125 -4.23 -3.14 -3.09
C MET A 125 -4.72 -4.18 -2.07
N LEU A 126 -3.80 -4.90 -1.41
CA LEU A 126 -4.19 -5.86 -0.37
C LEU A 126 -4.77 -5.17 0.87
N TRP A 127 -4.29 -3.97 1.19
CA TRP A 127 -4.86 -3.15 2.25
C TRP A 127 -6.22 -2.59 1.83
N ASP A 128 -6.34 -2.09 0.60
CA ASP A 128 -7.58 -1.55 0.05
C ASP A 128 -8.74 -2.57 0.05
N ILE A 129 -8.45 -3.86 -0.14
CA ILE A 129 -9.44 -4.94 -0.01
C ILE A 129 -10.06 -5.00 1.40
N VAL A 130 -9.28 -4.70 2.45
CA VAL A 130 -9.72 -4.78 3.85
C VAL A 130 -10.28 -3.45 4.35
N SER A 131 -9.67 -2.34 3.94
CA SER A 131 -10.06 -0.99 4.33
C SER A 131 -9.92 -0.05 3.14
N PRO A 132 -10.97 0.05 2.31
CA PRO A 132 -10.94 0.88 1.11
C PRO A 132 -10.60 2.34 1.44
N LYS A 133 -9.82 2.98 0.57
CA LYS A 133 -9.57 4.43 0.60
C LYS A 133 -9.98 5.07 -0.71
N SER A 134 -10.20 6.38 -0.65
CA SER A 134 -10.33 7.16 -1.87
C SER A 134 -9.04 7.13 -2.68
N TYR A 135 -9.15 7.38 -3.99
CA TYR A 135 -8.01 7.44 -4.88
C TYR A 135 -7.01 8.53 -4.45
N GLU A 136 -7.52 9.67 -4.00
CA GLU A 136 -6.73 10.80 -3.52
C GLU A 136 -5.94 10.46 -2.25
N GLU A 137 -6.56 9.76 -1.28
CA GLU A 137 -5.88 9.28 -0.07
C GLU A 137 -4.71 8.34 -0.40
N TRP A 138 -4.90 7.42 -1.34
CA TRP A 138 -3.80 6.55 -1.80
C TRP A 138 -2.68 7.34 -2.46
N LEU A 139 -3.02 8.34 -3.28
CA LEU A 139 -2.01 9.20 -3.89
C LEU A 139 -1.26 10.10 -2.91
N ASP A 140 -1.89 10.55 -1.82
CA ASP A 140 -1.19 11.25 -0.74
C ASP A 140 -0.23 10.30 -0.02
N TYR A 141 -0.70 9.09 0.32
CA TYR A 141 0.11 8.04 0.95
C TYR A 141 1.34 7.66 0.09
N ASP A 142 1.14 7.41 -1.19
CA ASP A 142 2.19 7.04 -2.14
C ASP A 142 3.22 8.17 -2.33
N ARG A 143 2.78 9.44 -2.32
CA ARG A 143 3.69 10.59 -2.39
C ARG A 143 4.58 10.68 -1.17
N GLU A 144 4.04 10.44 0.02
CA GLU A 144 4.84 10.41 1.24
C GLU A 144 5.91 9.31 1.16
N LEU A 145 5.55 8.11 0.72
CA LEU A 145 6.53 7.05 0.55
C LEU A 145 7.60 7.41 -0.51
N LEU A 146 7.18 7.92 -1.66
CA LEU A 146 8.07 8.35 -2.74
C LEU A 146 9.06 9.44 -2.28
N ALA A 147 8.63 10.38 -1.45
CA ALA A 147 9.50 11.45 -0.92
C ALA A 147 10.68 10.95 -0.08
N ARG A 148 10.66 9.68 0.35
CA ARG A 148 11.72 9.03 1.13
C ARG A 148 12.66 8.17 0.27
N CYS A 149 12.32 7.95 -1.00
CA CYS A 149 13.11 7.13 -1.92
C CYS A 149 14.26 7.90 -2.55
N ASP A 150 15.34 7.19 -2.89
CA ASP A 150 16.51 7.76 -3.56
C ASP A 150 16.28 7.99 -5.06
N ALA A 151 15.34 7.23 -5.66
CA ALA A 151 14.92 7.42 -7.04
C ALA A 151 13.52 6.85 -7.28
N VAL A 152 12.92 7.23 -8.41
CA VAL A 152 11.72 6.60 -8.97
C VAL A 152 12.03 5.94 -10.30
N LEU A 153 11.69 4.67 -10.42
CA LEU A 153 11.69 3.92 -11.66
C LEU A 153 10.35 4.11 -12.37
N ARG A 154 10.34 4.85 -13.48
CA ARG A 154 9.15 5.00 -14.34
C ARG A 154 9.11 3.88 -15.36
N VAL A 155 8.40 2.80 -15.03
CA VAL A 155 8.22 1.63 -15.91
C VAL A 155 7.44 2.05 -17.17
N PRO A 156 7.90 1.76 -18.41
CA PRO A 156 7.20 2.11 -19.64
C PRO A 156 5.76 1.61 -19.69
N GLY A 157 4.85 2.45 -20.18
CA GLY A 157 3.42 2.15 -20.27
C GLY A 157 2.54 3.34 -19.86
N TYR A 158 1.30 3.35 -20.37
CA TYR A 158 0.32 4.37 -20.01
C TYR A 158 -0.12 4.20 -18.55
N SER A 159 -0.01 5.27 -17.76
CA SER A 159 -0.47 5.29 -16.37
C SER A 159 -0.56 6.75 -15.92
N VAL A 160 -1.76 7.18 -15.55
CA VAL A 160 -2.00 8.54 -15.02
C VAL A 160 -1.32 8.70 -13.66
N GLY A 161 -1.45 7.69 -12.78
CA GLY A 161 -0.78 7.63 -11.48
C GLY A 161 0.73 7.79 -11.60
N ALA A 162 1.39 6.92 -12.38
CA ALA A 162 2.84 7.00 -12.60
C ALA A 162 3.30 8.31 -13.24
N THR A 163 2.45 8.95 -14.06
CA THR A 163 2.74 10.27 -14.61
C THR A 163 2.68 11.36 -13.54
N ARG A 164 1.75 11.28 -12.59
CA ARG A 164 1.66 12.22 -11.46
C ARG A 164 2.82 12.02 -10.48
N GLU A 165 3.14 10.77 -10.14
CA GLU A 165 4.29 10.42 -9.29
C GLU A 165 5.61 10.94 -9.87
N THR A 166 5.85 10.75 -11.17
CA THR A 166 7.08 11.26 -11.80
C THR A 166 7.15 12.79 -11.89
N LYS A 167 6.01 13.48 -11.97
CA LYS A 167 5.98 14.95 -11.84
C LYS A 167 6.29 15.39 -10.41
N PHE A 168 5.76 14.68 -9.42
CA PHE A 168 6.03 14.94 -8.02
C PHE A 168 7.50 14.68 -7.65
N ALA A 169 8.08 13.56 -8.10
CA ALA A 169 9.50 13.27 -7.94
C ALA A 169 10.38 14.38 -8.52
N LYS A 170 10.08 14.86 -9.72
CA LYS A 170 10.79 16.00 -10.33
C LYS A 170 10.68 17.28 -9.51
N TRP A 171 9.56 17.51 -8.84
CA TRP A 171 9.39 18.69 -7.99
C TRP A 171 10.22 18.62 -6.70
N LEU A 172 10.55 17.41 -6.25
CA LEU A 172 11.42 17.14 -5.09
C LEU A 172 12.89 16.91 -5.47
N ASP A 173 13.28 17.14 -6.73
CA ASP A 173 14.60 16.79 -7.26
C ASP A 173 14.98 15.31 -7.08
N ILE A 174 13.98 14.41 -6.99
CA ILE A 174 14.19 12.96 -6.94
C ILE A 174 14.43 12.43 -8.37
N PRO A 175 15.54 11.72 -8.62
CA PRO A 175 15.86 11.16 -9.93
C PRO A 175 14.76 10.27 -10.50
N VAL A 176 14.45 10.44 -11.79
CA VAL A 176 13.48 9.60 -12.51
C VAL A 176 14.21 8.72 -13.53
N ILE A 177 14.33 7.43 -13.20
CA ILE A 177 14.94 6.39 -14.03
C ILE A 177 13.92 5.95 -15.09
N ARG A 178 14.34 5.92 -16.37
CA ARG A 178 13.49 5.53 -17.51
C ARG A 178 14.15 4.39 -18.30
N PRO A 179 13.72 3.13 -18.11
CA PRO A 179 14.21 2.02 -18.91
C PRO A 179 13.59 2.03 -20.31
N SER A 180 14.22 1.31 -21.23
CA SER A 180 13.79 1.17 -22.64
C SER A 180 12.51 0.36 -22.81
N SER A 181 12.25 -0.60 -21.93
CA SER A 181 11.03 -1.41 -21.92
C SER A 181 10.58 -1.72 -20.49
N ALA A 182 9.41 -2.35 -20.37
CA ALA A 182 8.86 -2.80 -19.09
C ALA A 182 9.43 -4.17 -18.66
N SER A 183 10.41 -4.75 -19.36
CA SER A 183 11.01 -6.01 -18.90
C SER A 183 11.78 -5.79 -17.59
N PRO A 184 11.80 -6.77 -16.67
CA PRO A 184 12.59 -6.69 -15.45
C PRO A 184 14.08 -6.44 -15.72
N GLU A 185 14.64 -7.06 -16.75
CA GLU A 185 16.05 -6.93 -17.12
C GLU A 185 16.40 -5.50 -17.56
N ASP A 186 15.54 -4.87 -18.34
CA ASP A 186 15.72 -3.48 -18.77
C ASP A 186 15.60 -2.51 -17.61
N CYS A 187 14.65 -2.77 -16.70
CA CYS A 187 14.48 -1.98 -15.48
C CYS A 187 15.72 -2.04 -14.60
N VAL A 188 16.27 -3.24 -14.36
CA VAL A 188 17.51 -3.43 -13.59
C VAL A 188 18.68 -2.73 -14.27
N ARG A 189 18.85 -2.91 -15.59
CA ARG A 189 19.92 -2.26 -16.34
C ARG A 189 19.86 -0.74 -16.23
N ALA A 190 18.67 -0.15 -16.31
CA ALA A 190 18.50 1.29 -16.15
C ALA A 190 18.83 1.76 -14.72
N ALA A 191 18.45 1.00 -13.70
CA ALA A 191 18.76 1.31 -12.31
C ALA A 191 20.27 1.22 -12.02
N LEU A 192 20.96 0.19 -12.53
CA LEU A 192 22.41 0.06 -12.41
C LEU A 192 23.15 1.20 -13.10
N ASN A 193 22.72 1.59 -14.31
CA ASN A 193 23.30 2.74 -15.00
C ASN A 193 23.12 4.03 -14.20
N TRP A 194 21.93 4.24 -13.62
CA TRP A 194 21.71 5.38 -12.74
C TRP A 194 22.61 5.33 -11.50
N GLN A 195 22.79 4.19 -10.85
CA GLN A 195 23.64 4.10 -9.66
C GLN A 195 25.12 4.44 -9.94
N VAL A 196 25.59 4.18 -11.16
CA VAL A 196 26.99 4.45 -11.56
C VAL A 196 27.20 5.90 -12.01
N PHE A 197 26.21 6.51 -12.67
CA PHE A 197 26.37 7.80 -13.36
C PHE A 197 25.48 8.94 -12.83
N GLY A 198 24.56 8.63 -11.93
CA GLY A 198 23.52 9.52 -11.42
C GLY A 198 23.87 10.24 -10.14
#